data_AF-A0A661Y539-F1
#
_entry.id   AF-A0A661Y539-F1
#
_cell.length_a   1.000
_cell.length_b   1.000
_cell.length_c   1.000
_cell.angle_alpha   90.00
_cell.angle_beta   90.00
_cell.angle_gamma   90.00
#
_symmetry.space_group_name_H-M   'P 1'
#
loop_
_entity.id
_entity.type
_entity.pdbx_description
1 polymer ?
#
loop_
_entity_poly.entity_id
_entity_poly.type
_entity_poly.pdbx_seq_one_letter_code
_entity_poly.pdbx_strand_id
1 'polypeptide(L)'
;NELGHVQTVGVFKDDKLVGGLFGITIGKVFFGEYICSTEKYGKEFALISLAKELSLRGFKIIDLHKDTNDTLDIGLSEISRNEYLSHLKQWTELE
;
A
#
# COMPACT_ATOMS: atom_id res chain seq x y z
N ASN A 1 -11.87 -1.17 -20.98
CA ASN A 1 -12.11 -1.76 -19.64
C ASN A 1 -10.85 -2.46 -19.15
N GLU A 2 -9.88 -1.71 -18.66
CA GLU A 2 -8.75 -2.26 -17.88
C GLU A 2 -8.99 -1.85 -16.43
N LEU A 3 -9.52 -2.78 -15.61
CA LEU A 3 -10.12 -2.55 -14.30
C LEU A 3 -9.09 -2.38 -13.16
N GLY A 4 -7.96 -1.72 -13.43
CA GLY A 4 -6.84 -1.60 -12.51
C GLY A 4 -5.82 -2.73 -12.65
N HIS A 5 -4.57 -2.45 -12.28
CA HIS A 5 -3.47 -3.40 -12.36
C HIS A 5 -3.21 -4.03 -11.00
N VAL A 6 -3.17 -5.36 -10.97
CA VAL A 6 -2.73 -6.13 -9.80
C VAL A 6 -1.22 -5.98 -9.63
N GLN A 7 -0.79 -5.72 -8.41
CA GLN A 7 0.62 -5.58 -8.05
C GLN A 7 0.94 -6.34 -6.77
N THR A 8 2.14 -6.90 -6.72
CA THR A 8 2.69 -7.60 -5.57
C THR A 8 4.08 -7.09 -5.24
N VAL A 9 4.40 -7.04 -3.95
CA VAL A 9 5.75 -6.77 -3.44
C VAL A 9 6.12 -7.87 -2.46
N GLY A 10 7.30 -8.46 -2.64
CA GLY A 10 7.87 -9.45 -1.73
C GLY A 10 9.03 -8.84 -0.94
N VAL A 11 9.13 -9.21 0.34
CA VAL A 11 10.27 -8.91 1.20
C VAL A 11 11.09 -10.16 1.36
N PHE A 12 12.37 -10.07 1.00
CA PHE A 12 13.30 -11.18 1.08
C PHE A 12 14.38 -10.92 2.12
N LYS A 13 14.71 -11.95 2.90
CA LYS A 13 15.86 -11.99 3.81
C LYS A 13 16.64 -13.27 3.51
N ASP A 14 17.91 -13.14 3.14
CA ASP A 14 18.76 -14.28 2.77
C ASP A 14 18.07 -15.21 1.74
N ASP A 15 17.52 -14.63 0.66
CA ASP A 15 16.77 -15.28 -0.41
C ASP A 15 15.44 -15.95 0.00
N LYS A 16 15.01 -15.81 1.25
CA LYS A 16 13.71 -16.32 1.73
C LYS A 16 12.67 -15.22 1.72
N LEU A 17 11.49 -15.52 1.16
CA LEU A 17 10.32 -14.66 1.27
C LEU A 17 9.86 -14.66 2.73
N VAL A 18 10.03 -13.52 3.40
CA VAL A 18 9.68 -13.35 4.82
C VAL A 18 8.48 -12.44 5.03
N GLY A 19 7.95 -11.87 3.95
CA GLY A 19 6.75 -11.07 3.97
C GLY A 19 6.40 -10.56 2.59
N GLY A 20 5.24 -9.93 2.47
CA GLY A 20 4.80 -9.39 1.20
C GLY A 20 3.50 -8.64 1.31
N LEU A 21 3.18 -7.94 0.23
CA LEU A 21 1.98 -7.14 0.09
C LEU A 21 1.39 -7.36 -1.29
N PHE A 22 0.07 -7.47 -1.35
CA PHE A 22 -0.72 -7.60 -2.58
C PHE A 22 -1.77 -6.50 -2.61
N GLY A 23 -1.98 -5.92 -3.79
CA GLY A 23 -2.95 -4.86 -3.96
C GLY A 23 -3.28 -4.53 -5.41
N ILE A 24 -4.15 -3.55 -5.58
CA ILE A 24 -4.63 -3.07 -6.87
C ILE A 24 -4.21 -1.61 -7.02
N THR A 25 -3.79 -1.24 -8.23
CA THR A 25 -3.55 0.16 -8.60
C THR A 25 -4.68 0.69 -9.47
N ILE A 26 -5.18 1.88 -9.12
CA ILE A 26 -6.06 2.69 -9.98
C ILE A 26 -5.48 4.10 -10.02
N GLY A 27 -5.10 4.56 -11.22
CA GLY A 27 -4.39 5.83 -11.40
C GLY A 27 -3.09 5.90 -10.57
N LYS A 28 -3.02 6.87 -9.66
CA LYS A 28 -1.90 7.10 -8.72
C LYS A 28 -2.19 6.64 -7.29
N VAL A 29 -3.22 5.80 -7.11
CA VAL A 29 -3.60 5.23 -5.82
C VAL A 29 -3.34 3.73 -5.83
N PHE A 30 -2.65 3.26 -4.78
CA PHE A 30 -2.45 1.84 -4.50
C PHE A 30 -3.37 1.42 -3.35
N PHE A 31 -4.16 0.38 -3.56
CA PHE A 31 -5.06 -0.23 -2.59
C PHE A 31 -4.47 -1.56 -2.12
N GLY A 32 -3.95 -1.59 -0.89
CA GLY A 32 -3.40 -2.77 -0.25
C GLY A 32 -4.50 -3.67 0.29
N GLU A 33 -4.59 -4.87 -0.27
CA GLU A 33 -5.61 -5.86 0.11
C GLU A 33 -5.09 -6.83 1.17
N TYR A 34 -3.81 -7.16 1.12
CA TYR A 34 -3.21 -8.12 2.03
C TYR A 34 -1.75 -7.81 2.32
N ILE A 35 -1.37 -7.92 3.59
CA ILE A 35 0.01 -7.82 4.04
C ILE A 35 0.34 -8.97 4.98
N CYS A 36 1.45 -9.66 4.73
CA CYS A 36 1.93 -10.74 5.58
C CYS A 36 3.40 -10.60 5.91
N SER A 37 3.79 -11.19 7.04
CA SER A 37 5.18 -11.36 7.43
C SER A 37 5.30 -12.60 8.32
N THR A 38 6.38 -13.35 8.16
CA THR A 38 6.79 -14.44 9.05
C THR A 38 7.87 -14.00 10.04
N GLU A 39 8.40 -12.79 9.88
CA GLU A 39 9.48 -12.22 10.68
C GLU A 39 9.03 -10.96 11.41
N LYS A 40 9.69 -10.65 12.53
CA LYS A 40 9.48 -9.39 13.25
C LYS A 40 9.84 -8.21 12.35
N TYR A 41 8.99 -7.18 12.32
CA TYR A 41 9.12 -5.99 11.47
C TYR A 41 9.00 -6.20 9.96
N GLY A 42 8.70 -7.42 9.47
CA GLY A 42 8.67 -7.65 8.03
C GLY A 42 7.52 -6.95 7.31
N LYS A 43 6.39 -6.65 7.99
CA LYS A 43 5.29 -5.84 7.44
C LYS A 43 5.74 -4.39 7.22
N GLU A 44 6.47 -3.84 8.18
CA GLU A 44 7.03 -2.49 8.17
C GLU A 44 8.04 -2.35 7.04
N PHE A 45 8.98 -3.28 6.91
CA PHE A 45 9.93 -3.29 5.80
C PHE A 45 9.25 -3.45 4.43
N ALA A 46 8.19 -4.28 4.34
CA ALA A 46 7.40 -4.41 3.11
C ALA A 46 6.80 -3.07 2.70
N LEU A 47 6.14 -2.39 3.64
CA LEU A 47 5.46 -1.13 3.39
C LEU A 47 6.41 0.01 3.08
N ILE A 48 7.51 0.14 3.83
CA ILE A 48 8.52 1.17 3.56
C ILE A 48 9.14 0.96 2.17
N SER A 49 9.45 -0.29 1.81
CA SER A 49 10.02 -0.62 0.50
C SER A 49 9.04 -0.32 -0.63
N LEU A 50 7.78 -0.73 -0.48
CA LEU A 50 6.71 -0.42 -1.43
C LEU A 50 6.51 1.10 -1.55
N ALA A 51 6.42 1.81 -0.42
CA ALA A 51 6.22 3.26 -0.40
C ALA A 51 7.32 4.01 -1.12
N LYS A 52 8.57 3.58 -0.94
CA LYS A 52 9.72 4.15 -1.68
C LYS A 52 9.57 3.93 -3.19
N GLU A 53 9.25 2.73 -3.62
CA GLU A 53 9.10 2.40 -5.04
C GLU A 53 7.92 3.14 -5.69
N LEU A 54 6.76 3.14 -5.03
CA LEU A 54 5.57 3.84 -5.51
C LEU A 54 5.79 5.36 -5.55
N SER A 55 6.50 5.92 -4.58
CA SER A 55 6.87 7.34 -4.56
C SER A 55 7.73 7.72 -5.78
N LEU A 56 8.73 6.90 -6.14
CA LEU A 56 9.55 7.10 -7.34
C LEU A 56 8.72 7.05 -8.64
N ARG A 57 7.63 6.28 -8.64
CA ARG A 57 6.68 6.17 -9.76
C ARG A 57 5.59 7.25 -9.75
N GLY A 58 5.64 8.16 -8.79
CA GLY A 58 4.73 9.30 -8.67
C GLY A 58 3.34 8.97 -8.10
N PHE A 59 3.19 7.82 -7.44
CA PHE A 59 1.97 7.51 -6.69
C PHE A 59 1.79 8.50 -5.53
N LYS A 60 0.53 8.68 -5.13
CA LYS A 60 0.16 9.67 -4.12
C LYS A 60 -0.36 9.04 -2.85
N ILE A 61 -0.98 7.86 -2.94
CA ILE A 61 -1.71 7.25 -1.84
C ILE A 61 -1.44 5.76 -1.82
N ILE A 62 -1.20 5.25 -0.61
CA ILE A 62 -1.26 3.83 -0.27
C ILE A 62 -2.38 3.71 0.75
N ASP A 63 -3.48 3.12 0.34
CA ASP A 63 -4.57 2.74 1.22
C ASP A 63 -4.29 1.35 1.75
N LEU A 64 -4.21 1.19 3.07
CA LEU A 64 -3.98 -0.10 3.74
C LEU A 64 -5.22 -0.61 4.46
N HIS A 65 -6.35 0.05 4.28
CA HIS A 65 -7.55 -0.10 5.07
C HIS A 65 -7.30 0.14 6.57
N LYS A 66 -8.38 0.40 7.32
CA LYS A 66 -8.28 0.48 8.77
C LYS A 66 -8.39 -0.92 9.34
N ASP A 67 -7.27 -1.56 9.62
CA ASP A 67 -7.26 -2.72 10.52
C ASP A 67 -7.19 -2.22 11.97
N THR A 68 -8.23 -2.51 12.75
CA THR A 68 -8.34 -2.11 14.16
C THR A 68 -7.32 -2.78 15.09
N ASN A 69 -6.51 -3.72 14.60
CA ASN A 69 -5.66 -4.58 15.44
C ASN A 69 -4.16 -4.48 15.15
N ASP A 70 -3.73 -3.99 13.98
CA ASP A 70 -2.32 -3.94 13.57
C ASP A 70 -1.90 -2.50 13.25
N THR A 71 -1.78 -1.65 14.28
CA THR A 71 -1.20 -0.31 14.11
C THR A 71 0.30 -0.41 13.89
N LEU A 72 0.74 -0.17 12.65
CA LEU A 72 2.15 -0.08 12.29
C LEU A 72 2.66 1.35 12.57
N ASP A 73 3.66 1.48 13.42
CA ASP A 73 4.27 2.77 13.79
C ASP A 73 5.31 3.21 12.74
N ILE A 74 4.87 3.36 11.49
CA ILE A 74 5.72 3.70 10.33
C ILE A 74 5.29 5.00 9.64
N GLY A 75 4.59 5.88 10.35
CA GLY A 75 4.13 7.16 9.82
C GLY A 75 2.82 7.07 9.03
N LEU A 76 1.99 6.05 9.28
CA LEU A 76 0.62 6.02 8.77
C LEU A 76 -0.17 7.18 9.40
N SER A 77 -0.93 7.89 8.58
CA SER A 77 -1.76 9.01 9.02
C SER A 77 -3.21 8.69 8.73
N GLU A 78 -4.07 8.79 9.75
CA GLU A 78 -5.52 8.76 9.51
C GLU A 78 -5.97 10.10 8.92
N ILE A 79 -6.76 10.04 7.85
CA ILE A 79 -7.38 11.21 7.24
C ILE A 79 -8.90 11.13 7.35
N SER A 80 -9.57 12.28 7.23
CA SER A 80 -11.03 12.29 7.25
C SER A 80 -11.60 11.59 6.01
N ARG A 81 -12.81 11.02 6.11
CA ARG A 81 -13.49 10.42 4.96
C ARG A 81 -13.62 11.40 3.78
N ASN A 82 -13.91 12.67 4.05
CA ASN A 82 -14.08 13.68 3.00
C ASN A 82 -12.76 13.96 2.28
N GLU A 83 -11.66 14.03 3.02
CA GLU A 83 -10.32 14.18 2.46
C GLU A 83 -9.93 12.95 1.62
N TYR A 84 -10.18 11.74 2.14
CA TYR A 84 -9.97 10.50 1.40
C TYR A 84 -10.76 10.47 0.07
N LEU A 85 -12.05 10.79 0.09
CA LEU A 85 -12.87 10.81 -1.13
C LEU A 85 -12.41 11.88 -2.13
N SER A 86 -12.00 13.05 -1.65
CA SER A 86 -11.43 14.11 -2.49
C SER A 86 -10.15 13.62 -3.19
N HIS A 87 -9.29 12.97 -2.43
CA HIS A 87 -8.07 12.36 -2.91
C HIS A 87 -8.31 11.23 -3.92
N LEU A 88 -9.25 10.33 -3.66
CA LEU A 88 -9.61 9.29 -4.61
C LEU A 88 -10.05 9.91 -5.94
N LYS A 89 -10.99 10.87 -5.90
CA LYS A 89 -11.45 11.56 -7.11
C LYS A 89 -10.31 12.23 -7.88
N GLN A 90 -9.35 12.80 -7.17
CA GLN A 90 -8.21 13.49 -7.77
C GLN A 90 -7.21 12.53 -8.43
N TRP A 91 -6.98 11.36 -7.84
CA TRP A 91 -5.82 10.54 -8.17
C TRP A 91 -6.13 9.20 -8.81
N THR A 92 -7.37 8.72 -8.77
CA THR A 92 -7.75 7.46 -9.45
C THR A 92 -8.05 7.66 -10.94
N GLU A 93 -8.19 8.90 -11.40
CA GLU A 93 -8.52 9.24 -12.81
C GLU A 93 -9.82 8.56 -13.30
N LEU A 94 -10.69 8.16 -12.37
CA LEU A 94 -12.01 7.62 -12.67
C LEU A 94 -12.97 8.78 -13.00
N GLU A 95 -13.56 8.75 -14.20
CA GLU A 95 -14.62 9.67 -14.64
C GLU A 95 -15.93 9.49 -13.87
#